data_AF-Q2MV74-F1
#
_entry.id   AF-Q2MV74-F1
#
_cell.length_a   1.000
_cell.length_b   1.000
_cell.length_c   1.000
_cell.angle_alpha   90.00
_cell.angle_beta   90.00
_cell.angle_gamma   90.00
#
_symmetry.space_group_name_H-M   'P 1'
#
loop_
_entity.id
_entity.type
_entity.pdbx_description
1 polymer ?
#
loop_
_entity_poly.entity_id
_entity_poly.type
_entity_poly.pdbx_seq_one_letter_code
_entity_poly.pdbx_strand_id
1 'polypeptide(L)'
;RRGAWTPEEDELLANYVNREGEGRWRTLPKRAGLLRCGKSCRLRWMNYLRPSVKRGQIAPDEEDLILRLHRLLGNRWSLIAGRIPGRTDNEIKNDWH
;
A
#
# COMPACT_ATOMS: atom_id res chain seq x y z
N ARG A 1 14.91 -4.10 10.88
CA ARG A 1 14.71 -5.46 10.35
C ARG A 1 14.34 -5.40 8.87
N ARG A 2 14.93 -6.27 8.04
CA ARG A 2 14.58 -6.48 6.63
C ARG A 2 13.84 -7.82 6.52
N GLY A 3 12.93 -7.97 5.56
CA GLY A 3 12.13 -9.18 5.36
C GLY A 3 10.61 -8.97 5.46
N ALA A 4 9.85 -10.06 5.34
CA ALA A 4 8.40 -10.06 5.44
C ALA A 4 7.90 -9.46 6.76
N TRP A 5 6.74 -8.83 6.72
CA TRP A 5 6.04 -8.32 7.91
C TRP A 5 5.32 -9.48 8.61
N THR A 6 5.43 -9.53 9.93
CA THR A 6 4.65 -10.49 10.74
C THR A 6 3.29 -9.89 11.14
N PRO A 7 2.29 -10.72 11.49
CA PRO A 7 1.01 -10.23 11.98
C PRO A 7 1.14 -9.31 13.20
N GLU A 8 2.09 -9.57 14.10
CA GLU A 8 2.34 -8.74 15.29
C GLU A 8 2.90 -7.37 14.90
N GLU A 9 3.80 -7.31 13.92
CA GLU A 9 4.31 -6.04 13.39
C GLU A 9 3.19 -5.24 12.70
N ASP A 10 2.28 -5.91 11.99
CA ASP A 10 1.13 -5.28 11.35
C ASP A 10 0.15 -4.71 12.37
N GLU A 11 -0.13 -5.45 13.45
CA GLU A 11 -0.99 -5.00 14.54
C GLU A 11 -0.40 -3.77 15.25
N LEU A 12 0.89 -3.80 15.58
CA LEU A 12 1.58 -2.64 16.19
C LEU A 12 1.51 -1.40 15.29
N LEU A 13 1.72 -1.58 13.99
CA LEU A 13 1.63 -0.49 13.02
C LEU A 13 0.19 0.06 12.94
N ALA A 14 -0.80 -0.81 12.80
CA ALA A 14 -2.20 -0.43 12.66
C ALA A 14 -2.72 0.26 13.94
N ASN A 15 -2.46 -0.30 15.11
CA ASN A 15 -2.87 0.27 16.39
C ASN A 15 -2.25 1.65 16.61
N TYR A 16 -0.97 1.82 16.27
CA TYR A 16 -0.33 3.13 16.38
C TYR A 16 -0.98 4.16 15.45
N VAL A 17 -1.20 3.79 14.17
CA VAL A 17 -1.80 4.70 13.18
C VAL A 17 -3.24 5.04 13.55
N ASN A 18 -4.03 4.10 14.07
CA ASN A 18 -5.38 4.36 14.53
C ASN A 18 -5.42 5.32 15.73
N ARG A 19 -4.43 5.25 16.63
CA ARG A 19 -4.33 6.11 17.82
C ARG A 19 -3.81 7.51 17.50
N GLU A 20 -2.77 7.61 16.68
CA GLU A 20 -2.01 8.86 16.46
C GLU A 20 -2.27 9.48 15.07
N GLY A 21 -2.99 8.80 14.19
CA GLY A 21 -3.19 9.21 12.80
C GLY A 21 -2.06 8.79 11.86
N GLU A 22 -2.36 8.86 10.56
CA GLU A 22 -1.42 8.52 9.48
C GLU A 22 -0.27 9.54 9.40
N GLY A 23 0.94 9.08 9.08
CA GLY A 23 2.10 9.95 8.86
C GLY A 23 3.19 9.83 9.91
N ARG A 24 4.02 10.87 10.03
CA ARG A 24 5.19 10.91 10.94
C ARG A 24 6.08 9.66 10.82
N TRP A 25 6.18 9.10 9.61
CA TRP A 25 6.82 7.81 9.34
C TRP A 25 8.26 7.74 9.85
N ARG A 26 8.98 8.87 9.92
CA ARG A 26 10.35 8.90 10.45
C ARG A 26 10.42 8.52 11.93
N THR A 27 9.48 8.97 12.75
CA THR A 27 9.47 8.75 14.21
C THR A 27 8.51 7.65 14.65
N LEU A 28 7.53 7.32 13.80
CA LEU A 28 6.52 6.29 14.05
C LEU A 28 7.10 4.96 14.51
N PRO A 29 8.11 4.34 13.85
CA PRO A 29 8.54 2.99 14.20
C PRO A 29 9.02 2.89 15.65
N LYS A 30 9.82 3.87 16.11
CA LYS A 30 10.31 3.92 17.48
C LYS A 30 9.17 4.07 18.49
N ARG A 31 8.17 4.91 18.18
CA ARG A 31 7.01 5.14 19.07
C ARG A 31 6.00 3.97 19.06
N ALA A 32 5.96 3.20 17.98
CA ALA A 32 5.12 2.01 17.83
C ALA A 32 5.80 0.73 18.35
N GLY A 33 7.03 0.79 18.86
CA GLY A 33 7.79 -0.39 19.28
C GLY A 33 8.26 -1.28 18.13
N LEU A 34 8.29 -0.75 16.90
CA LEU A 34 8.66 -1.49 15.70
C LEU A 34 10.16 -1.38 15.41
N LEU A 35 10.80 -2.52 15.13
CA LEU A 35 12.16 -2.60 14.63
C LEU A 35 12.22 -2.44 13.09
N ARG A 36 11.47 -1.47 12.55
CA ARG A 36 11.36 -1.16 11.11
C ARG A 36 11.77 0.28 10.84
N CYS A 37 12.17 0.58 9.60
CA CYS A 37 12.41 1.97 9.21
C CYS A 37 11.10 2.62 8.74
N GLY A 38 11.04 3.95 8.82
CA GLY A 38 9.85 4.71 8.46
C GLY A 38 9.35 4.45 7.03
N LYS A 39 10.27 4.32 6.08
CA LYS A 39 9.94 3.97 4.69
C LYS A 39 9.21 2.62 4.62
N SER A 40 9.67 1.62 5.38
CA SER A 40 9.05 0.30 5.41
C SER A 40 7.65 0.35 6.04
N CYS A 41 7.48 1.07 7.16
CA CYS A 41 6.17 1.26 7.79
C CYS A 41 5.18 1.96 6.84
N ARG A 42 5.62 3.04 6.17
CA ARG A 42 4.79 3.74 5.18
C ARG A 42 4.34 2.81 4.07
N LEU A 43 5.27 2.06 3.47
CA LEU A 43 4.95 1.13 2.39
C LEU A 43 3.98 0.04 2.86
N ARG A 44 4.18 -0.52 4.06
CA ARG A 44 3.28 -1.54 4.60
C ARG A 44 1.87 -0.99 4.83
N TRP A 45 1.76 0.20 5.42
CA TRP A 45 0.48 0.84 5.63
C TRP A 45 -0.25 1.11 4.31
N MET A 46 0.41 1.85 3.40
CA MET A 46 -0.21 2.32 2.15
C MET A 46 -0.61 1.19 1.20
N ASN A 47 0.12 0.06 1.23
CA ASN A 47 -0.11 -1.03 0.26
C ASN A 47 -0.91 -2.21 0.81
N TYR A 48 -1.07 -2.35 2.14
CA TYR A 48 -1.67 -3.56 2.72
C TYR A 48 -2.61 -3.32 3.90
N LEU A 49 -2.26 -2.43 4.82
CA LEU A 49 -3.00 -2.31 6.09
C LEU A 49 -4.09 -1.23 6.06
N ARG A 50 -3.94 -0.20 5.22
CA ARG A 50 -4.89 0.91 5.15
C ARG A 50 -6.28 0.39 4.75
N PRO A 51 -7.36 0.75 5.47
CA PRO A 51 -8.70 0.21 5.22
C PRO A 51 -9.24 0.42 3.81
N SER A 52 -8.80 1.49 3.13
CA SER A 52 -9.21 1.80 1.77
C SER A 52 -8.62 0.87 0.71
N VAL A 53 -7.66 0.01 1.06
CA VAL A 53 -6.99 -0.89 0.11
C VAL A 53 -7.82 -2.16 -0.07
N LYS A 54 -8.22 -2.44 -1.32
CA LYS A 54 -8.89 -3.69 -1.69
C LYS A 54 -7.91 -4.86 -1.58
N ARG A 55 -8.42 -6.03 -1.20
CA ARG A 55 -7.63 -7.26 -1.07
C ARG A 55 -8.14 -8.30 -2.07
N GLY A 56 -7.21 -9.06 -2.65
CA GLY A 56 -7.52 -10.10 -3.61
C GLY A 56 -7.12 -9.73 -5.04
N GLN A 57 -7.45 -10.62 -5.97
CA GLN A 57 -7.13 -10.49 -7.40
C GLN A 57 -7.75 -9.23 -8.00
N ILE A 58 -7.11 -8.67 -9.03
CA ILE A 58 -7.69 -7.60 -9.85
C ILE A 58 -8.92 -8.16 -10.55
N ALA A 59 -10.04 -7.45 -10.47
CA ALA A 59 -11.28 -7.91 -11.10
C ALA A 59 -11.21 -7.66 -12.62
N PRO A 60 -11.94 -8.43 -13.46
CA PRO A 60 -11.87 -8.29 -14.92
C PRO A 60 -12.22 -6.88 -15.44
N ASP A 61 -13.12 -6.17 -14.76
CA ASP A 61 -13.46 -4.76 -15.05
C ASP A 61 -12.31 -3.80 -14.68
N GLU A 62 -11.62 -4.08 -13.57
CA GLU A 62 -10.41 -3.37 -13.17
C GLU A 62 -9.27 -3.61 -14.18
N GLU A 63 -9.08 -4.85 -14.66
CA GLU A 63 -8.08 -5.19 -15.70
C GLU A 63 -8.32 -4.43 -17.02
N ASP A 64 -9.56 -4.43 -17.52
CA ASP A 64 -9.93 -3.71 -18.74
C ASP A 64 -9.72 -2.19 -18.57
N LEU A 65 -10.00 -1.64 -17.39
CA LEU A 65 -9.68 -0.26 -17.06
C LEU A 65 -8.16 -0.01 -17.01
N ILE A 66 -7.38 -0.89 -16.39
CA ILE A 66 -5.91 -0.80 -16.35
C ILE A 66 -5.35 -0.79 -17.76
N LEU A 67 -5.81 -1.70 -18.63
CA LEU A 67 -5.36 -1.79 -20.02
C LEU A 67 -5.63 -0.49 -20.79
N ARG A 68 -6.84 0.07 -20.68
CA ARG A 68 -7.18 1.35 -21.32
C ARG A 68 -6.33 2.50 -20.80
N LEU A 69 -6.15 2.59 -19.48
CA LEU A 69 -5.36 3.65 -18.87
C LEU A 69 -3.86 3.52 -19.19
N HIS A 70 -3.34 2.29 -19.27
CA HIS A 70 -1.96 2.03 -19.67
C HIS A 70 -1.71 2.44 -21.11
N ARG A 71 -2.62 2.14 -22.05
CA ARG A 71 -2.51 2.63 -23.44
C ARG A 71 -2.42 4.16 -23.54
N LEU A 72 -3.11 4.88 -22.65
CA LEU A 72 -3.11 6.34 -22.63
C LEU A 72 -1.93 6.95 -21.86
N LEU A 73 -1.53 6.34 -20.75
CA LEU A 73 -0.60 6.93 -19.78
C LEU A 73 0.77 6.24 -19.72
N GLY A 74 0.92 5.07 -20.33
CA GLY A 74 2.08 4.19 -20.19
C GLY A 74 2.26 3.68 -18.75
N ASN A 75 3.51 3.47 -18.34
CA ASN A 75 3.87 2.93 -17.01
C ASN A 75 3.72 3.95 -15.86
N ARG A 76 2.76 4.87 -15.94
CA ARG A 76 2.46 5.87 -14.90
C ARG A 76 1.53 5.28 -13.84
N TRP A 77 1.97 4.22 -13.17
CA TRP A 77 1.18 3.40 -12.24
C TRP A 77 0.48 4.22 -11.15
N SER A 78 1.13 5.20 -10.55
CA SER A 78 0.50 6.04 -9.52
C SER A 78 -0.67 6.88 -10.07
N LEU A 79 -0.65 7.27 -11.36
CA LEU A 79 -1.79 7.94 -12.00
C LEU A 79 -2.92 6.97 -12.37
N ILE A 80 -2.57 5.73 -12.72
CA ILE A 80 -3.54 4.68 -13.03
C ILE A 80 -4.27 4.28 -11.75
N ALA A 81 -3.54 3.97 -10.68
CA ALA A 81 -4.10 3.63 -9.37
C ALA A 81 -5.04 4.72 -8.82
N GLY A 82 -4.70 6.00 -9.05
CA GLY A 82 -5.57 7.12 -8.67
C GLY A 82 -6.96 7.12 -9.31
N ARG A 83 -7.19 6.30 -10.36
CA ARG A 83 -8.47 6.15 -11.07
C ARG A 83 -9.18 4.82 -10.75
N ILE A 84 -8.57 3.95 -9.95
CA ILE A 84 -9.12 2.63 -9.61
C ILE A 84 -9.29 2.55 -8.09
N PRO A 85 -10.49 2.83 -7.57
CA PRO A 85 -10.74 2.93 -6.14
C PRO A 85 -10.26 1.70 -5.37
N GLY A 86 -9.37 1.95 -4.42
CA GLY A 86 -8.82 0.95 -3.51
C GLY A 86 -7.70 0.08 -4.08
N ARG A 87 -7.29 0.27 -5.34
CA ARG A 87 -6.07 -0.35 -5.88
C ARG A 87 -4.86 0.55 -5.70
N THR A 88 -3.73 -0.07 -5.43
CA THR A 88 -2.45 0.60 -5.26
C THR A 88 -1.63 0.52 -6.54
N ASP A 89 -0.72 1.46 -6.72
CA ASP A 89 0.20 1.45 -7.86
C ASP A 89 1.12 0.23 -7.86
N ASN A 90 1.45 -0.29 -6.68
CA ASN A 90 2.23 -1.50 -6.54
C ASN A 90 1.45 -2.75 -6.96
N GLU A 91 0.16 -2.86 -6.63
CA GLU A 91 -0.69 -3.96 -7.11
C GLU A 91 -0.80 -3.94 -8.63
N ILE A 92 -1.16 -2.80 -9.22
CA ILE A 92 -1.37 -2.69 -10.68
C ILE A 92 -0.08 -3.02 -11.43
N LYS A 93 1.06 -2.50 -10.98
CA LYS A 93 2.36 -2.81 -11.58
C LYS A 93 2.71 -4.30 -11.46
N ASN A 94 2.38 -4.94 -10.34
CA ASN A 94 2.67 -6.35 -10.12
C ASN A 94 1.75 -7.26 -10.93
N ASP A 95 0.52 -6.84 -11.22
CA ASP A 95 -0.42 -7.59 -12.06
C ASP A 95 -0.02 -7.53 -13.55
N TRP A 96 0.57 -6.39 -13.97
CA TRP A 96 1.08 -6.21 -15.32
C TRP A 96 2.37 -6.99 -15.64
N HIS A 97 3.18 -7.33 -14.63
CA HIS A 97 4.53 -7.90 -14.77
C HIS A 97 4.62 -9.32 -14.24
#